data_AF-A0A178GZJ8-F1
#
_entry.id   AF-A0A178GZJ8-F1
#
_cell.length_a   1.000
_cell.length_b   1.000
_cell.length_c   1.000
_cell.angle_alpha   90.00
_cell.angle_beta   90.00
_cell.angle_gamma   90.00
#
_symmetry.space_group_name_H-M   'P 1'
#
loop_
_entity.id
_entity.type
_entity.pdbx_description
1 polymer ?
#
loop_
_entity_poly.entity_id
_entity_poly.type
_entity_poly.pdbx_seq_one_letter_code
_entity_poly.pdbx_strand_id
1 'polypeptide(L)'
;MLAFFVASTAEARWSKYEGASVEVKFSNVNINVNRDGTYETEVELQAKILKESGRDRFSLYSLIYNDDSADLTVLEAKTAYNGEEYIVTEDMMEDKPLASPSKGFDQLRQVIPTSITN
;
A
#
# COMPACT_ATOMS: atom_id res chain seq x y z
N MET A 1 -6.92 29.04 -44.23
CA MET A 1 -6.27 27.81 -43.76
C MET A 1 -7.18 27.20 -42.71
N LEU A 2 -7.88 26.11 -43.04
CA LEU A 2 -8.86 25.47 -42.16
C LEU A 2 -8.18 24.25 -41.51
N ALA A 3 -8.02 24.25 -40.19
CA ALA A 3 -7.43 23.14 -39.44
C ALA A 3 -8.56 22.23 -38.91
N PHE A 4 -8.60 20.98 -39.37
CA PHE A 4 -9.48 19.94 -38.83
C PHE A 4 -8.78 19.25 -37.65
N PHE A 5 -9.29 19.44 -36.43
CA PHE A 5 -8.92 18.62 -35.28
C PHE A 5 -9.70 17.29 -35.36
N VAL A 6 -9.02 16.21 -35.73
CA VAL A 6 -9.59 14.87 -35.63
C VAL A 6 -9.54 14.47 -34.16
N ALA A 7 -10.69 14.54 -33.48
CA ALA A 7 -10.84 14.01 -32.14
C ALA A 7 -10.88 12.47 -32.23
N SER A 8 -9.73 11.81 -32.03
CA SER A 8 -9.70 10.36 -31.86
C SER A 8 -10.28 10.02 -30.48
N THR A 9 -11.37 9.28 -30.42
CA THR A 9 -11.84 8.66 -29.18
C THR A 9 -10.82 7.60 -28.76
N ALA A 10 -10.12 7.85 -27.65
CA ALA A 10 -9.24 6.86 -27.04
C ALA A 10 -10.11 5.82 -26.32
N GLU A 11 -10.48 4.76 -27.03
CA GLU A 11 -11.16 3.60 -26.48
C GLU A 11 -10.16 2.82 -25.61
N ALA A 12 -10.26 2.94 -24.29
CA ALA A 12 -9.40 2.18 -23.37
C ALA A 12 -9.91 0.73 -23.28
N ARG A 13 -9.13 -0.23 -23.79
CA ARG A 13 -9.43 -1.65 -23.59
C ARG A 13 -9.20 -2.06 -22.14
N TRP A 14 -10.06 -2.91 -21.60
CA TRP A 14 -9.83 -3.55 -20.31
C TRP A 14 -8.47 -4.26 -20.30
N SER A 15 -7.72 -4.07 -19.22
CA SER A 15 -6.44 -4.75 -19.04
C SER A 15 -6.66 -6.25 -18.96
N LYS A 16 -5.83 -7.02 -19.68
CA LYS A 16 -5.81 -8.49 -19.57
C LYS A 16 -5.09 -8.90 -18.28
N TYR A 17 -5.29 -10.13 -17.83
CA TYR A 17 -4.53 -10.70 -16.72
C TYR A 17 -3.01 -10.63 -16.95
N GLU A 18 -2.54 -10.91 -18.17
CA GLU A 18 -1.13 -10.75 -18.56
C GLU A 18 -0.62 -9.30 -18.42
N GLY A 19 -1.55 -8.34 -18.42
CA GLY A 19 -1.31 -6.92 -18.21
C GLY A 19 -1.03 -6.56 -16.75
N ALA A 20 -1.46 -7.38 -15.79
CA ALA A 20 -1.34 -7.08 -14.37
C ALA A 20 0.13 -6.90 -13.94
N SER A 21 0.36 -5.92 -13.07
CA SER A 21 1.69 -5.65 -12.49
C SER A 21 1.92 -6.41 -11.18
N VAL A 22 0.84 -6.88 -10.55
CA VAL A 22 0.83 -7.56 -9.26
C VAL A 22 -0.28 -8.62 -9.25
N GLU A 23 -0.03 -9.75 -8.59
CA GLU A 23 -1.02 -10.77 -8.25
C GLU A 23 -1.23 -10.77 -6.72
N VAL A 24 -2.44 -10.46 -6.25
CA VAL A 24 -2.78 -10.55 -4.82
C VAL A 24 -3.14 -12.00 -4.50
N LYS A 25 -2.37 -12.64 -3.60
CA LYS A 25 -2.60 -14.01 -3.14
C LYS A 25 -3.71 -14.07 -2.10
N PHE A 26 -3.66 -13.15 -1.14
CA PHE A 26 -4.72 -12.91 -0.19
C PHE A 26 -4.69 -11.46 0.30
N SER A 27 -5.84 -11.00 0.76
CA SER A 27 -6.05 -9.71 1.40
C SER A 27 -7.15 -9.92 2.44
N ASN A 28 -6.76 -10.21 3.67
CA ASN A 28 -7.70 -10.49 4.75
C ASN A 28 -7.84 -9.27 5.65
N VAL A 29 -9.05 -9.06 6.15
CA VAL A 29 -9.34 -8.03 7.14
C VAL A 29 -10.23 -8.67 8.20
N ASN A 30 -9.75 -8.70 9.44
CA ASN A 30 -10.51 -9.11 10.59
C ASN A 30 -10.81 -7.88 11.46
N ILE A 31 -12.07 -7.70 11.85
CA ILE A 31 -12.50 -6.57 12.67
C ILE A 31 -13.22 -7.14 13.89
N ASN A 32 -12.65 -6.90 15.06
CA ASN A 32 -13.25 -7.25 16.34
C ASN A 32 -13.81 -5.99 17.00
N VAL A 33 -15.11 -5.98 17.32
CA VAL A 33 -15.78 -4.83 17.94
C VAL A 33 -16.06 -5.13 19.39
N ASN A 34 -15.51 -4.31 20.28
CA ASN A 34 -15.66 -4.44 21.72
C ASN A 34 -17.02 -3.88 22.19
N ARG A 35 -17.44 -4.30 23.39
CA ARG A 35 -18.72 -3.88 23.98
C ARG A 35 -18.83 -2.36 24.21
N ASP A 36 -17.69 -1.70 24.43
CA ASP A 36 -17.59 -0.26 24.65
C ASP A 36 -17.58 0.57 23.36
N GLY A 37 -17.66 -0.08 22.20
CA GLY A 37 -17.66 0.55 20.88
C GLY A 37 -16.27 0.80 20.30
N THR A 38 -15.19 0.44 21.00
CA THR A 38 -13.85 0.38 20.41
C THR A 38 -13.73 -0.83 19.47
N TYR A 39 -12.71 -0.86 18.62
CA TYR A 39 -12.46 -1.98 17.73
C TYR A 39 -10.97 -2.22 17.50
N GLU A 40 -10.65 -3.45 17.12
CA GLU A 40 -9.34 -3.87 16.65
C GLU A 40 -9.47 -4.33 15.20
N THR A 41 -8.55 -3.91 14.35
CA THR A 41 -8.50 -4.33 12.93
C THR A 41 -7.17 -4.99 12.66
N GLU A 42 -7.21 -6.26 12.24
CA GLU A 42 -6.05 -6.99 11.74
C GLU A 42 -6.13 -7.08 10.21
N VAL A 43 -5.05 -6.69 9.53
CA VAL A 43 -4.97 -6.69 8.07
C VAL A 43 -3.78 -7.54 7.63
N GLU A 44 -4.03 -8.49 6.74
CA GLU A 44 -2.99 -9.32 6.15
C GLU A 44 -3.02 -9.18 4.63
N LEU A 45 -1.85 -8.97 4.02
CA LEU A 45 -1.71 -8.84 2.57
C LEU A 45 -0.51 -9.64 2.09
N GLN A 46 -0.73 -10.53 1.12
CA GLN A 46 0.36 -11.12 0.35
C GLN A 46 0.15 -10.82 -1.14
N ALA A 47 1.17 -10.20 -1.73
CA ALA A 47 1.18 -9.83 -3.13
C ALA A 47 2.45 -10.34 -3.81
N LYS A 48 2.30 -10.92 -5.01
CA LYS A 48 3.40 -11.30 -5.89
C LYS A 48 3.60 -10.21 -6.93
N ILE A 49 4.79 -9.63 -6.97
CA ILE A 49 5.18 -8.65 -7.99
C ILE A 49 5.44 -9.38 -9.32
N LEU A 50 4.76 -8.95 -10.38
CA LEU A 50 4.89 -9.53 -11.72
C LEU A 50 5.71 -8.67 -12.68
N LYS A 51 5.76 -7.35 -12.41
CA LYS A 51 6.41 -6.35 -13.27
C LYS A 51 6.99 -5.23 -12.42
N GLU A 52 7.92 -4.46 -13.01
CA GLU A 52 8.55 -3.31 -12.35
C GLU A 52 7.55 -2.24 -11.90
N SER A 53 6.49 -1.98 -12.67
CA SER A 53 5.43 -1.07 -12.21
C SER A 53 4.69 -1.54 -10.95
N GLY A 54 4.75 -2.84 -10.64
CA GLY A 54 4.27 -3.39 -9.37
C GLY A 54 5.27 -3.15 -8.24
N ARG A 55 6.56 -3.26 -8.53
CA ARG A 55 7.64 -2.93 -7.59
C ARG A 55 7.58 -1.46 -7.19
N ASP A 56 7.36 -0.55 -8.13
CA ASP A 56 7.23 0.89 -7.85
C ASP A 56 6.11 1.15 -6.84
N ARG A 57 4.98 0.43 -6.96
CA ARG A 57 3.84 0.55 -6.05
C ARG A 57 4.10 -0.02 -4.65
N PHE A 58 4.80 -1.15 -4.56
CA PHE A 58 4.98 -1.88 -3.30
C PHE A 58 6.28 -1.56 -2.56
N SER A 59 7.28 -0.99 -3.24
CA SER A 59 8.56 -0.56 -2.64
C SER A 59 8.40 0.56 -1.61
N LEU A 60 7.34 1.36 -1.75
CA LEU A 60 6.99 2.47 -0.84
C LEU A 60 5.63 2.24 -0.18
N TYR A 61 5.27 0.97 0.06
CA TYR A 61 4.00 0.66 0.69
C TYR A 61 3.96 1.29 2.09
N SER A 62 3.02 2.22 2.29
CA SER A 62 2.84 2.97 3.53
C SER A 62 1.56 2.50 4.22
N LEU A 63 1.66 2.35 5.53
CA LEU A 63 0.52 2.15 6.42
C LEU A 63 0.16 3.50 7.02
N ILE A 64 -1.10 3.92 6.89
CA ILE A 64 -1.56 5.21 7.39
C ILE A 64 -2.55 4.97 8.52
N TYR A 65 -2.38 5.70 9.62
CA TYR A 65 -3.28 5.65 10.78
C TYR A 65 -3.46 7.05 11.38
N ASN A 66 -4.46 7.20 12.24
CA ASN A 66 -4.77 8.43 12.95
C ASN A 66 -4.28 8.32 14.39
N ASP A 67 -3.26 9.10 14.75
CA ASP A 67 -2.57 9.03 16.05
C ASP A 67 -3.45 9.44 17.24
N ASP A 68 -4.50 10.22 17.01
CA ASP A 68 -5.42 10.67 18.08
C ASP A 68 -6.45 9.59 18.46
N SER A 69 -6.64 8.56 17.63
CA SER A 69 -7.76 7.61 17.76
C SER A 69 -7.42 6.14 17.53
N ALA A 70 -6.20 5.84 17.07
CA ALA A 70 -5.75 4.48 16.82
C ALA A 70 -4.26 4.35 17.07
N ASP A 71 -3.86 3.16 17.51
CA ASP A 71 -2.48 2.70 17.49
C ASP A 71 -2.27 1.76 16.29
N LEU A 72 -1.06 1.76 15.72
CA LEU A 72 -0.67 0.83 14.67
C LEU A 72 0.47 -0.06 15.16
N THR A 73 0.33 -1.37 15.00
CA THR A 73 1.41 -2.34 15.22
C THR A 73 1.60 -3.19 13.98
N VAL A 74 2.85 -3.32 13.52
CA VAL A 74 3.20 -4.23 12.42
C VAL A 74 3.54 -5.59 13.02
N LEU A 75 2.71 -6.60 12.76
CA LEU A 75 2.88 -7.96 13.30
C LEU A 75 3.98 -8.74 12.55
N GLU A 76 3.96 -8.68 11.22
CA GLU A 76 4.97 -9.30 10.35
C GLU A 76 5.09 -8.49 9.05
N ALA A 77 6.32 -8.28 8.57
CA ALA A 77 6.58 -7.73 7.26
C ALA A 77 7.83 -8.39 6.67
N LYS A 78 7.72 -8.89 5.43
CA LYS A 78 8.84 -9.51 4.72
C LYS A 78 8.66 -9.50 3.21
N THR A 79 9.77 -9.64 2.51
CA THR A 79 9.81 -9.90 1.06
C THR A 79 10.44 -11.25 0.80
N ALA A 80 9.92 -12.03 -0.15
CA ALA A 80 10.55 -13.27 -0.59
C ALA A 80 11.05 -13.13 -2.04
N TYR A 81 12.33 -13.45 -2.27
CA TYR A 81 12.94 -13.42 -3.60
C TYR A 81 13.91 -14.60 -3.77
N ASN A 82 13.78 -15.35 -4.86
CA ASN A 82 14.61 -16.52 -5.18
C ASN A 82 14.74 -17.57 -4.04
N GLY A 83 13.71 -17.71 -3.21
CA GLY A 83 13.70 -18.64 -2.08
C GLY A 83 14.36 -18.11 -0.81
N GLU A 84 14.85 -16.88 -0.82
CA GLU A 84 15.33 -16.15 0.35
C GLU A 84 14.24 -15.21 0.88
N GLU A 85 14.11 -15.13 2.20
CA GLU A 85 13.22 -14.19 2.88
C GLU A 85 14.03 -13.03 3.46
N TYR A 86 13.56 -11.81 3.22
CA TYR A 86 14.12 -10.57 3.75
C TYR A 86 13.09 -10.00 4.73
N ILE A 87 13.36 -10.17 6.01
CA ILE A 87 12.49 -9.72 7.11
C ILE A 87 12.66 -8.20 7.26
N VAL A 88 11.55 -7.49 7.41
CA VAL A 88 11.52 -6.07 7.75
C VAL A 88 11.30 -5.98 9.25
N THR A 89 12.30 -5.50 9.97
CA THR A 89 12.24 -5.28 11.42
C THR A 89 11.79 -3.85 11.74
N GLU A 90 11.43 -3.60 13.00
CA GLU A 90 10.93 -2.30 13.45
C GLU A 90 11.92 -1.16 13.22
N ASP A 91 13.22 -1.40 13.41
CA ASP A 91 14.30 -0.45 13.15
C ASP A 91 14.50 -0.13 11.66
N MET A 92 13.93 -0.95 10.78
CA MET A 92 13.87 -0.71 9.33
C MET A 92 12.61 0.05 8.92
N MET A 93 11.80 0.55 9.86
CA MET A 93 10.60 1.31 9.59
C MET A 93 10.69 2.71 10.19
N GLU A 94 10.18 3.69 9.45
CA GLU A 94 10.05 5.07 9.91
C GLU A 94 8.56 5.36 10.13
N ASP A 95 8.22 5.76 11.35
CA ASP A 95 6.91 6.33 11.69
C ASP A 95 7.01 7.85 11.79
N LYS A 96 6.28 8.55 10.94
CA LYS A 96 6.33 10.01 10.83
C LYS A 96 4.98 10.63 10.51
N PRO A 97 4.81 11.93 10.77
CA PRO A 97 3.64 12.67 10.30
C PRO A 97 3.45 12.56 8.78
N LEU A 98 2.21 12.45 8.34
CA LEU A 98 1.88 12.48 6.93
C LEU A 98 2.13 13.89 6.37
N ALA A 99 3.03 14.02 5.39
CA ALA A 99 3.53 15.32 4.92
C ALA A 99 2.47 16.20 4.21
N SER A 100 1.36 15.61 3.75
CA SER A 100 0.28 16.33 3.04
C SER A 100 -1.05 15.60 3.22
N PRO A 101 -1.72 15.75 4.38
CA PRO A 101 -3.04 15.15 4.59
C PRO A 101 -4.04 15.76 3.58
N SER A 102 -4.75 14.90 2.85
CA SER A 102 -5.61 15.34 1.76
C SER A 102 -6.89 16.06 2.21
N LYS A 103 -7.30 15.90 3.49
CA LYS A 103 -8.52 16.50 4.08
C LYS A 103 -8.40 16.64 5.61
N GLY A 104 -8.84 17.79 6.15
CA GLY A 104 -9.11 17.98 7.59
C GLY A 104 -7.89 18.25 8.49
N PHE A 105 -8.16 18.55 9.77
CA PHE A 105 -7.17 18.72 10.84
C PHE A 105 -6.89 17.38 11.54
N ASP A 106 -6.65 16.33 10.76
CA ASP A 106 -6.50 14.98 11.30
C ASP A 106 -5.02 14.68 11.53
N GLN A 107 -4.65 14.15 12.69
CA GLN A 107 -3.26 13.83 13.06
C GLN A 107 -2.82 12.50 12.41
N LEU A 108 -2.84 12.48 11.08
CA LEU A 108 -2.45 11.30 10.32
C LEU A 108 -0.94 11.09 10.36
N ARG A 109 -0.56 9.85 10.66
CA ARG A 109 0.81 9.35 10.61
C ARG A 109 0.93 8.26 9.57
N GLN A 110 2.15 8.05 9.12
CA GLN A 110 2.49 7.01 8.17
C GLN A 110 3.68 6.21 8.68
N VAL A 111 3.55 4.88 8.62
CA VAL A 111 4.65 3.95 8.82
C VAL A 111 5.09 3.46 7.45
N ILE A 112 6.36 3.70 7.13
CA ILE A 112 6.98 3.30 5.86
C ILE A 112 8.25 2.50 6.13
N PRO A 113 8.54 1.45 5.34
CA PRO A 113 9.85 0.84 5.34
C PRO A 113 10.92 1.87 4.94
N THR A 114 11.98 1.99 5.71
CA THR A 114 13.20 2.66 5.25
C THR A 114 13.75 1.88 4.06
N SER A 115 14.03 2.60 2.97
CA SER A 115 14.47 2.00 1.71
C SER A 115 15.62 1.01 1.96
N ILE A 116 15.38 -0.27 1.62
CA ILE A 116 16.44 -1.24 1.44
C ILE A 116 17.17 -0.82 0.15
N THR A 117 18.12 0.09 0.30
CA THR A 117 19.02 0.49 -0.78
C THR A 117 19.99 -0.67 -0.97
N ASN A 118 19.77 -1.46 -2.01
CA ASN A 118 20.80 -2.30 -2.62
C ASN A 118 21.10 -1.75 -4.01
#